data_AF-A0A1H5GNQ3-F1
#
_entry.id   AF-A0A1H5GNQ3-F1
#
_cell.length_a   1.000
_cell.length_b   1.000
_cell.length_c   1.000
_cell.angle_alpha   90.00
_cell.angle_beta   90.00
_cell.angle_gamma   90.00
#
_symmetry.space_group_name_H-M   'P 1'
#
loop_
_entity.id
_entity.type
_entity.pdbx_description
1 polymer ?
#
loop_
_entity_poly.entity_id
_entity_poly.type
_entity_poly.pdbx_seq_one_letter_code
_entity_poly.pdbx_strand_id
1 'polypeptide(L)'
;MLRSTEEVVALLREALTGVGVALPSLGVDPVTGAGEEPFALVTLGRCNVRTAEKLASVLRGERPPVGAHAVDVRDGRVGEVMGHVGGNVQLRPVCGGREWDCPPESTGPAAQEEVLRARVRERNREARLPQPPYGTG
;
A
#
# COMPACT_ATOMS: atom_id res chain seq x y z
N MET A 1 -16.17 -17.76 -25.93
CA MET A 1 -16.29 -16.34 -26.34
C MET A 1 -15.06 -15.63 -25.80
N LEU A 2 -14.28 -14.94 -26.64
CA LEU A 2 -13.17 -14.12 -26.17
C LEU A 2 -13.76 -12.88 -25.48
N ARG A 3 -13.24 -12.54 -24.30
CA ARG A 3 -13.62 -11.29 -23.62
C ARG A 3 -13.14 -10.12 -24.48
N SER A 4 -13.93 -9.07 -24.57
CA SER A 4 -13.51 -7.81 -25.17
C SER A 4 -12.33 -7.20 -24.40
N THR A 5 -11.53 -6.37 -25.07
CA THR A 5 -10.40 -5.69 -24.42
C THR A 5 -10.85 -4.83 -23.24
N GLU A 6 -12.00 -4.15 -23.37
CA GLU A 6 -12.61 -3.35 -22.30
C GLU A 6 -12.96 -4.20 -21.06
N GLU A 7 -13.56 -5.37 -21.27
CA GLU A 7 -13.83 -6.31 -20.16
C GLU A 7 -12.54 -6.76 -19.48
N VAL A 8 -11.49 -7.05 -20.25
CA VAL A 8 -10.19 -7.45 -19.69
C VAL A 8 -9.55 -6.31 -18.88
N VAL A 9 -9.63 -5.06 -19.36
CA VAL A 9 -9.13 -3.88 -18.64
C VAL A 9 -9.91 -3.64 -17.36
N ALA A 10 -11.24 -3.78 -17.39
CA ALA A 10 -12.09 -3.66 -16.19
C ALA A 10 -11.71 -4.72 -15.14
N LEU A 11 -11.54 -5.97 -15.55
CA LEU A 11 -11.10 -7.05 -14.68
C LEU A 11 -9.72 -6.80 -14.07
N LEU A 12 -8.77 -6.29 -14.87
CA LEU A 12 -7.45 -5.92 -14.39
C LEU A 12 -7.52 -4.77 -13.37
N ARG A 13 -8.37 -3.76 -13.62
CA ARG A 13 -8.60 -2.67 -12.67
C ARG A 13 -9.15 -3.18 -11.35
N GLU A 14 -10.15 -4.05 -11.40
CA GLU A 14 -10.74 -4.66 -10.20
C GLU A 14 -9.72 -5.48 -9.43
N ALA A 15 -8.93 -6.30 -10.12
CA ALA A 15 -7.89 -7.12 -9.51
C ALA A 15 -6.80 -6.27 -8.81
N LEU A 16 -6.31 -5.22 -9.49
CA LEU A 16 -5.35 -4.28 -8.91
C LEU A 16 -5.96 -3.54 -7.70
N THR A 17 -7.21 -3.12 -7.81
CA THR A 17 -7.92 -2.46 -6.70
C THR A 17 -8.08 -3.39 -5.51
N GLY A 18 -8.39 -4.67 -5.73
CA GLY A 18 -8.51 -5.70 -4.69
C GLY A 18 -7.24 -5.93 -3.88
N VAL A 19 -6.07 -5.66 -4.46
CA VAL A 19 -4.76 -5.69 -3.78
C VAL A 19 -4.29 -4.30 -3.32
N GLY A 20 -5.14 -3.29 -3.44
CA GLY A 20 -4.90 -1.91 -3.03
C GLY A 20 -3.89 -1.16 -3.91
N VAL A 21 -3.75 -1.54 -5.18
CA VAL A 21 -2.98 -0.82 -6.20
C VAL A 21 -3.93 -0.04 -7.10
N ALA A 22 -3.72 1.26 -7.24
CA ALA A 22 -4.51 2.12 -8.12
C ALA A 22 -3.63 2.67 -9.25
N LEU A 23 -4.05 2.42 -10.49
CA LEU A 23 -3.47 2.99 -11.71
C LEU A 23 -4.56 3.81 -12.42
N PRO A 24 -4.66 5.13 -12.15
CA PRO A 24 -5.73 5.96 -12.71
C PRO A 24 -5.73 5.99 -14.24
N SER A 25 -4.55 5.86 -14.82
CA SER A 25 -4.33 5.86 -16.26
C SER A 25 -4.41 4.48 -16.91
N LEU A 26 -4.82 3.43 -16.17
CA LEU A 26 -5.08 2.13 -16.75
C LEU A 26 -6.22 2.22 -17.78
N GLY A 27 -6.04 1.68 -18.98
CA GLY A 27 -7.04 1.77 -20.05
C GLY A 27 -6.65 0.97 -21.29
N VAL A 28 -7.52 0.96 -22.30
CA VAL A 28 -7.13 0.51 -23.64
C VAL A 28 -6.23 1.58 -24.28
N ASP A 29 -5.16 1.15 -24.93
CA ASP A 29 -4.31 2.04 -25.71
C ASP A 29 -5.11 2.65 -26.87
N PRO A 30 -5.14 3.99 -27.00
CA PRO A 30 -6.02 4.66 -27.96
C PRO A 30 -5.62 4.42 -29.41
N VAL A 31 -4.36 4.06 -29.69
CA VAL A 31 -3.87 3.83 -31.06
C VAL A 31 -4.30 2.46 -31.55
N THR A 32 -4.12 1.44 -30.72
CA THR A 32 -4.44 0.04 -31.07
C THR A 32 -5.89 -0.32 -30.81
N GLY A 33 -6.58 0.38 -29.90
CA GLY A 33 -8.02 0.21 -29.65
C GLY A 33 -8.93 0.79 -30.73
N ALA A 34 -8.41 1.65 -31.61
CA ALA A 34 -9.18 2.23 -32.72
C ALA A 34 -9.35 1.27 -33.91
N GLY A 35 -8.62 0.15 -33.94
CA GLY A 35 -8.71 -0.87 -34.99
C GLY A 35 -9.66 -2.02 -34.61
N GLU A 36 -10.09 -2.78 -35.62
CA GLU A 36 -10.88 -4.02 -35.42
C GLU A 36 -10.01 -5.24 -35.07
N GLU A 37 -8.71 -5.04 -34.83
CA GLU A 37 -7.78 -6.14 -34.55
C GLU A 37 -7.93 -6.67 -33.12
N PRO A 38 -7.84 -8.01 -32.92
CA PRO A 38 -8.04 -8.65 -31.62
C PRO A 38 -6.87 -8.45 -30.62
N PHE A 39 -5.93 -7.56 -30.90
CA PHE A 39 -4.68 -7.36 -30.13
C PHE A 39 -4.50 -5.94 -29.58
N ALA A 40 -5.60 -5.22 -29.31
CA ALA A 40 -5.52 -3.91 -28.67
C ALA A 40 -4.66 -3.96 -27.39
N LEU A 41 -3.71 -3.05 -27.27
CA LEU A 41 -2.77 -2.98 -26.15
C LEU A 41 -3.44 -2.35 -24.93
N VAL A 42 -2.93 -2.67 -23.74
CA VAL A 42 -3.37 -2.08 -22.47
C VAL A 42 -2.37 -1.02 -22.03
N THR A 43 -2.87 0.20 -21.83
CA THR A 43 -2.10 1.30 -21.23
C THR A 43 -2.08 1.13 -19.71
N LEU A 44 -0.90 1.06 -19.09
CA LEU A 44 -0.76 1.01 -17.62
C LEU A 44 -0.53 2.41 -16.99
N GLY A 45 -0.01 3.36 -17.78
CA GLY A 45 0.28 4.73 -17.37
C GLY A 45 1.44 4.88 -16.38
N ARG A 46 1.61 6.08 -15.82
CA ARG A 46 2.66 6.39 -14.83
C ARG A 46 2.15 6.12 -13.42
N CYS A 47 3.01 5.57 -12.57
CA CYS A 47 2.78 5.45 -11.13
C CYS A 47 3.97 6.03 -10.35
N ASN A 48 3.78 6.30 -9.06
CA ASN A 48 4.87 6.71 -8.18
C ASN A 48 5.67 5.49 -7.68
N VAL A 49 6.87 5.74 -7.14
CA VAL A 49 7.78 4.67 -6.67
C VAL A 49 7.11 3.76 -5.64
N ARG A 50 6.35 4.33 -4.70
CA ARG A 50 5.66 3.56 -3.65
C ARG A 50 4.61 2.60 -4.22
N THR A 51 3.88 3.02 -5.26
CA THR A 51 2.95 2.16 -5.99
C THR A 51 3.69 1.06 -6.77
N ALA A 52 4.83 1.39 -7.39
CA ALA A 52 5.65 0.41 -8.12
C ALA A 52 6.22 -0.67 -7.19
N GLU A 53 6.71 -0.28 -6.00
CA GLU A 53 7.20 -1.21 -4.98
C GLU A 53 6.08 -2.13 -4.49
N LYS A 54 4.92 -1.56 -4.16
CA LYS A 54 3.73 -2.34 -3.78
C LYS A 54 3.31 -3.33 -4.87
N LEU A 55 3.29 -2.90 -6.13
CA LEU A 55 2.96 -3.76 -7.26
C LEU A 55 3.94 -4.92 -7.38
N ALA A 56 5.25 -4.66 -7.29
CA ALA A 56 6.27 -5.69 -7.34
C ALA A 56 6.12 -6.71 -6.19
N SER A 57 5.85 -6.22 -4.98
CA SER A 57 5.61 -7.04 -3.79
C SER A 57 4.42 -7.99 -3.96
N VAL A 58 3.28 -7.47 -4.44
CA VAL A 58 2.09 -8.27 -4.74
C VAL A 58 2.38 -9.33 -5.80
N LEU A 59 3.09 -8.97 -6.87
CA LEU A 59 3.43 -9.91 -7.94
C LEU A 59 4.38 -11.02 -7.48
N ARG A 60 5.23 -10.77 -6.47
CA ARG A 60 6.06 -11.79 -5.84
C ARG A 60 5.32 -12.64 -4.81
N GLY A 61 4.07 -12.29 -4.47
CA GLY A 61 3.29 -13.00 -3.45
C GLY A 61 3.73 -12.70 -2.01
N GLU A 62 4.42 -11.58 -1.79
CA GLU A 62 4.85 -11.13 -0.46
C GLU A 62 3.62 -10.82 0.41
N ARG A 63 3.62 -11.34 1.64
CA ARG A 63 2.51 -11.17 2.58
C ARG A 63 3.02 -10.69 3.94
N PRO A 64 2.45 -9.61 4.50
CA PRO A 64 1.59 -8.62 3.82
C PRO A 64 2.40 -7.82 2.76
N PRO A 65 1.76 -7.28 1.70
CA PRO A 65 2.49 -6.57 0.65
C PRO A 65 3.05 -5.24 1.15
N VAL A 66 4.12 -4.75 0.52
CA VAL A 66 4.70 -3.43 0.80
C VAL A 66 3.64 -2.32 0.70
N GLY A 67 3.67 -1.39 1.64
CA GLY A 67 2.71 -0.30 1.79
C GLY A 67 1.38 -0.69 2.44
N ALA A 68 1.16 -1.97 2.78
CA ALA A 68 0.05 -2.37 3.65
C ALA A 68 0.33 -1.98 5.11
N HIS A 69 -0.73 -1.84 5.91
CA HIS A 69 -0.58 -1.70 7.35
C HIS A 69 -0.75 -3.07 8.02
N ALA A 70 0.12 -3.36 8.97
CA ALA A 70 0.11 -4.61 9.72
C ALA A 70 0.28 -4.32 11.22
N VAL A 71 -0.22 -5.25 12.04
CA VAL A 71 -0.04 -5.25 13.49
C VAL A 71 0.97 -6.33 13.86
N ASP A 72 1.94 -5.96 14.67
CA ASP A 72 2.82 -6.90 15.35
C ASP A 72 2.08 -7.46 16.56
N VAL A 73 1.62 -8.70 16.49
CA VAL A 73 0.76 -9.27 17.56
C VAL A 73 1.53 -9.54 18.86
N ARG A 74 2.87 -9.48 18.82
CA ARG A 74 3.71 -9.68 20.01
C ARG A 74 3.57 -8.54 21.01
N ASP A 75 3.33 -7.32 20.52
CA ASP A 75 3.27 -6.10 21.35
C ASP A 75 2.13 -5.14 20.97
N GLY A 76 1.35 -5.45 19.94
CA GLY A 76 0.21 -4.66 19.48
C GLY A 76 0.59 -3.41 18.68
N ARG A 77 1.86 -3.22 18.30
CA ARG A 77 2.28 -2.06 17.51
C ARG A 77 1.79 -2.18 16.07
N VAL A 78 1.24 -1.09 15.54
CA VAL A 78 0.79 -0.98 14.15
C VAL A 78 1.83 -0.23 13.33
N GLY A 79 2.17 -0.76 12.16
CA GLY A 79 3.12 -0.15 11.24
C GLY A 79 2.75 -0.37 9.77
N GLU A 80 3.39 0.39 8.90
CA GLU A 80 3.37 0.18 7.46
C GLU A 80 4.50 -0.78 7.05
N VAL A 81 4.21 -1.74 6.18
CA VAL A 81 5.19 -2.67 5.63
C VAL A 81 6.11 -1.94 4.66
N MET A 82 7.40 -1.92 4.96
CA MET A 82 8.43 -1.32 4.11
C MET A 82 9.07 -2.36 3.16
N GLY A 83 9.08 -3.62 3.54
CA GLY A 83 9.69 -4.72 2.77
C GLY A 83 9.83 -5.99 3.58
N HIS A 84 10.43 -7.00 2.97
CA HIS A 84 10.81 -8.26 3.62
C HIS A 84 12.33 -8.38 3.63
N VAL A 85 12.92 -8.47 4.82
CA VAL A 85 14.37 -8.50 5.02
C VAL A 85 14.73 -9.68 5.91
N GLY A 86 15.62 -10.56 5.44
CA GLY A 86 16.07 -11.72 6.22
C GLY A 86 14.95 -12.68 6.64
N GLY A 87 13.86 -12.74 5.88
CA GLY A 87 12.67 -13.54 6.19
C GLY A 87 11.65 -12.85 7.11
N ASN A 88 11.97 -11.67 7.65
CA ASN A 88 11.06 -10.88 8.47
C ASN A 88 10.34 -9.81 7.64
N VAL A 89 9.18 -9.38 8.13
CA VAL A 89 8.44 -8.21 7.65
C VAL A 89 8.99 -6.97 8.34
N GLN A 90 9.59 -6.04 7.58
CA GLN A 90 10.07 -4.78 8.11
C GLN A 90 8.91 -3.79 8.20
N LEU A 91 8.60 -3.31 9.40
CA LEU A 91 7.52 -2.39 9.69
C LEU A 91 8.06 -1.02 10.09
N ARG A 92 7.39 0.04 9.63
CA ARG A 92 7.65 1.44 10.04
C ARG A 92 6.44 1.99 10.80
N PRO A 93 6.62 2.71 11.92
CA PRO A 93 5.47 3.20 12.68
C PRO A 93 4.66 4.18 11.86
N VAL A 94 3.34 4.17 12.03
CA VAL A 94 2.41 4.99 11.22
C VAL A 94 2.65 6.50 11.38
N CYS A 95 3.21 6.91 12.51
CA CYS A 95 3.53 8.31 12.84
C CYS A 95 5.01 8.67 12.59
N GLY A 96 5.76 7.79 11.93
CA GLY A 96 7.21 7.91 11.81
C GLY A 96 7.94 7.36 13.03
N GLY A 97 9.25 7.14 12.89
CA GLY A 97 10.10 6.52 13.92
C GLY A 97 10.98 5.42 13.34
N ARG A 98 11.68 4.71 14.23
CA ARG A 98 12.59 3.64 13.85
C ARG A 98 11.80 2.41 13.37
N GLU A 99 12.23 1.88 12.24
CA GLU A 99 11.71 0.62 11.69
C GLU A 99 12.05 -0.56 12.61
N TRP A 100 11.21 -1.59 12.58
CA TRP A 100 11.45 -2.82 13.31
C TRP A 100 11.10 -4.05 12.47
N ASP A 101 11.76 -5.16 12.79
CA ASP A 101 11.52 -6.43 12.13
C ASP A 101 10.47 -7.24 12.90
N CYS A 102 9.45 -7.69 12.17
CA CYS A 102 8.37 -8.53 12.65
C CYS A 102 8.42 -9.89 11.96
N PRO A 103 8.47 -11.01 12.71
CA PRO A 103 8.34 -12.33 12.13
C PRO A 103 7.02 -12.46 11.36
N PRO A 104 7.00 -13.08 10.18
CA PRO A 104 5.77 -13.18 9.37
C PRO A 104 4.64 -13.90 10.11
N GLU A 105 4.96 -14.88 10.96
CA GLU A 105 4.00 -15.59 11.82
C GLU A 105 3.39 -14.70 12.92
N SER A 106 4.05 -13.60 13.26
CA SER A 106 3.58 -12.61 14.23
C SER A 106 2.93 -11.39 13.56
N THR A 107 2.83 -11.40 12.22
CA THR A 107 2.29 -10.28 11.46
C THR A 107 0.80 -10.48 11.20
N GLY A 108 -0.04 -9.66 11.83
CA GLY A 108 -1.49 -9.64 11.61
C GLY A 108 -1.94 -8.52 10.66
N PRO A 109 -3.11 -8.66 9.99
CA PRO A 109 -3.71 -7.55 9.26
C PRO A 109 -4.15 -6.45 10.24
N ALA A 110 -3.75 -5.20 9.99
CA ALA A 110 -4.27 -4.07 10.75
C ALA A 110 -5.52 -3.50 10.04
N ALA A 111 -6.65 -3.43 10.75
CA ALA A 111 -7.84 -2.80 10.20
C ALA A 111 -7.60 -1.29 10.02
N GLN A 112 -8.21 -0.68 9.00
CA GLN A 112 -8.09 0.77 8.77
C GLN A 112 -8.49 1.58 10.01
N GLU A 113 -9.49 1.14 10.78
CA GLU A 113 -9.89 1.79 12.02
C GLU A 113 -8.79 1.77 13.08
N GLU A 114 -8.00 0.70 13.17
CA GLU A 114 -6.89 0.55 14.10
C GLU A 114 -5.71 1.43 13.69
N VAL A 115 -5.45 1.51 12.38
CA VAL A 115 -4.46 2.44 11.80
C VAL A 115 -4.86 3.89 12.10
N LEU A 116 -6.13 4.25 11.90
CA LEU A 116 -6.64 5.58 12.20
C LEU A 116 -6.59 5.87 13.71
N ARG A 117 -6.99 4.92 14.56
CA ARG A 117 -6.90 5.04 16.02
C ARG A 117 -5.45 5.19 16.48
N ALA A 118 -4.51 4.45 15.91
CA ALA A 118 -3.08 4.56 16.21
C ALA A 118 -2.55 5.96 15.83
N ARG A 119 -2.89 6.46 14.62
CA ARG A 119 -2.56 7.83 14.19
C ARG A 119 -3.12 8.89 15.14
N VAL A 120 -4.38 8.74 15.55
CA VAL A 120 -5.05 9.67 16.46
C VAL A 120 -4.45 9.62 17.87
N ARG A 121 -4.17 8.43 18.41
CA ARG A 121 -3.56 8.27 19.74
C ARG A 121 -2.20 8.95 19.82
N GLU A 122 -1.34 8.75 18.83
CA GLU A 122 -0.02 9.38 18.84
C GLU A 122 -0.10 10.89 18.65
N ARG A 123 -0.94 11.36 17.72
CA ARG A 123 -1.15 12.81 17.52
C ARG A 123 -1.72 13.48 18.77
N ASN A 124 -2.60 12.79 19.50
CA ASN A 124 -3.09 13.25 20.79
C ASN A 124 -1.99 13.28 21.85
N ARG A 125 -1.08 12.30 21.87
CA ARG A 125 0.07 12.26 22.78
C ARG A 125 1.03 13.42 22.53
N GLU A 126 1.35 13.69 21.27
CA GLU A 126 2.18 14.84 20.85
C GLU A 126 1.53 16.17 21.21
N ALA A 127 0.22 16.31 20.96
CA ALA A 127 -0.53 17.52 21.33
C ALA A 127 -0.63 17.73 22.85
N ARG A 128 -0.45 16.67 23.64
CA ARG A 128 -0.48 16.69 25.11
C ARG A 128 0.88 17.02 25.73
N LEU A 129 1.94 17.14 24.93
CA LEU A 129 3.19 17.74 25.40
C LEU A 129 2.92 19.22 25.71
N PRO A 130 3.31 19.72 26.88
CA PRO A 130 3.20 21.13 27.18
C PRO A 130 3.96 21.91 26.09
N GLN A 131 3.28 22.88 25.46
CA GLN A 131 3.94 23.87 24.63
C GLN A 131 5.04 24.50 25.50
N PRO A 132 6.31 24.55 25.06
CA PRO A 132 7.32 25.31 25.78
C PRO A 132 6.79 26.74 25.89
N PRO A 133 6.89 27.39 27.07
CA PRO A 133 6.44 28.77 27.20
C PRO A 133 7.23 29.60 26.19
N TYR A 134 6.54 30.13 25.19
CA TYR A 134 7.11 31.17 24.35
C TYR A 134 7.46 32.35 25.25
N GLY A 135 8.75 32.67 25.33
CA GLY A 135 9.26 33.92 25.86
C GLY A 135 10.43 33.76 26.82
N THR A 136 11.63 34.08 26.36
CA THR A 136 12.50 35.13 26.94
C THR A 136 13.65 35.38 25.96
N GLY A 137 13.82 36.64 25.50
CA GLY A 137 14.98 37.10 24.72
C GLY A 137 14.61 37.94 23.52
#